data_AF-A0A4V1B8G8-F1
#
_entry.id   AF-A0A4V1B8G8-F1
#
_cell.length_a   1.000
_cell.length_b   1.000
_cell.length_c   1.000
_cell.angle_alpha   90.00
_cell.angle_beta   90.00
_cell.angle_gamma   90.00
#
_symmetry.space_group_name_H-M   'P 1'
#
loop_
_entity.id
_entity.type
_entity.pdbx_description
1 polymer ?
#
loop_
_entity_poly.entity_id
_entity_poly.type
_entity_poly.pdbx_seq_one_letter_code
_entity_poly.pdbx_strand_id
1 'polypeptide(L)'
;MIGRTATMVLLAATGFSWLAITPRLSANSQGGPSRGIRLLDPGDDMIPMAPFREPKTGSGNERAPPLDTIRVAVADGSTNRLAGVLPRVARFETVALAADPDLVWDAASRTATTGDGIVAYDIDAADLPAVIDRVAVARGLCKIAASKPQPIKAPTGTKLKRKGERVEIEVTDVARRALILFDIAGDGTVQALYPFGADERVVQAPTFRFSLQTRAPFGADLIVAISAAAPMEALEQGLRALSRYRSSGEVLNLIAETAPTDARFGCVALWSAP
;
A
#
# COMPACT_ATOMS: atom_id res chain seq x y z
N MET A 1 -52.48 -26.58 -24.44
CA MET A 1 -52.10 -27.90 -25.00
C MET A 1 -51.48 -27.67 -26.36
N ILE A 2 -50.15 -27.63 -26.42
CA ILE A 2 -49.38 -27.50 -27.67
C ILE A 2 -48.16 -28.42 -27.48
N GLY A 3 -48.00 -29.35 -28.42
CA GLY A 3 -47.11 -30.50 -28.32
C GLY A 3 -45.64 -30.17 -28.53
N ARG A 4 -44.78 -31.05 -27.99
CA ARG A 4 -43.36 -31.15 -28.29
C ARG A 4 -43.02 -32.61 -28.57
N THR A 5 -42.65 -32.87 -29.81
CA THR A 5 -42.00 -34.11 -30.26
C THR A 5 -40.62 -33.68 -30.75
N ALA A 6 -39.56 -34.14 -30.08
CA ALA A 6 -38.19 -33.88 -30.48
C ALA A 6 -37.55 -35.17 -30.99
N THR A 7 -37.25 -35.15 -32.29
CA THR A 7 -36.61 -36.20 -33.08
C THR A 7 -35.12 -36.29 -32.78
N MET A 8 -34.67 -37.52 -32.61
CA MET A 8 -33.28 -37.96 -32.48
C MET A 8 -32.61 -37.99 -33.86
N VAL A 9 -31.41 -37.40 -33.98
CA VAL A 9 -30.51 -37.60 -35.13
C VAL A 9 -29.11 -37.92 -34.59
N LEU A 10 -28.63 -39.09 -35.00
CA LEU A 10 -27.29 -39.61 -34.79
C LEU A 10 -26.52 -39.43 -36.11
N LEU A 11 -25.31 -38.87 -36.10
CA LEU A 11 -24.37 -39.06 -37.20
C LEU A 11 -22.91 -38.97 -36.71
N ALA A 12 -22.14 -39.98 -37.09
CA ALA A 12 -20.74 -40.22 -36.79
C ALA A 12 -19.82 -39.44 -37.75
N ALA A 13 -18.59 -39.14 -37.31
CA ALA A 13 -17.47 -38.85 -38.22
C ALA A 13 -16.10 -39.03 -37.51
N THR A 14 -15.38 -40.08 -37.95
CA THR A 14 -13.98 -40.10 -38.40
C THR A 14 -12.86 -39.47 -37.56
N GLY A 15 -12.03 -40.34 -36.99
CA GLY A 15 -10.61 -40.52 -37.32
C GLY A 15 -9.72 -39.28 -37.50
N PHE A 16 -8.80 -39.08 -36.55
CA PHE A 16 -7.53 -38.40 -36.81
C PHE A 16 -6.41 -39.06 -36.01
N SER A 17 -5.45 -39.65 -36.72
CA SER A 17 -4.19 -40.15 -36.22
C SER A 17 -3.16 -39.01 -36.31
N TRP A 18 -2.47 -38.71 -35.21
CA TRP A 18 -1.29 -37.85 -35.23
C TRP A 18 -0.12 -38.57 -34.57
N LEU A 19 1.01 -38.51 -35.28
CA LEU A 19 2.28 -39.14 -34.95
C LEU A 19 2.81 -38.71 -33.58
N ALA A 20 3.36 -39.69 -32.86
CA ALA A 20 4.26 -39.46 -31.74
C ALA A 20 5.55 -38.79 -32.24
N ILE A 21 5.82 -37.57 -31.77
CA ILE A 21 7.12 -36.91 -31.87
C ILE A 21 7.76 -37.01 -30.49
N THR A 22 8.91 -37.66 -30.44
CA THR A 22 9.77 -37.81 -29.27
C THR A 22 10.40 -36.46 -28.87
N PRO A 23 10.43 -36.10 -27.58
CA PRO A 23 11.26 -34.98 -27.14
C PRO A 23 12.73 -35.40 -27.02
N ARG A 24 13.59 -34.77 -27.84
CA ARG A 24 15.05 -34.73 -27.61
C ARG A 24 15.32 -33.94 -26.33
N LEU A 25 15.87 -34.61 -25.32
CA LEU A 25 16.58 -33.98 -24.22
C LEU A 25 17.85 -33.30 -24.76
N SER A 26 17.84 -31.98 -24.83
CA SER A 26 19.05 -31.17 -24.93
C SER A 26 19.14 -30.35 -23.66
N ALA A 27 20.05 -30.77 -22.77
CA ALA A 27 20.53 -29.95 -21.69
C ALA A 27 21.33 -28.80 -22.30
N ASN A 28 20.91 -27.55 -22.03
CA ASN A 28 21.83 -26.43 -22.11
C ASN A 28 21.54 -25.48 -20.96
N SER A 29 22.49 -25.47 -20.02
CA SER A 29 22.55 -24.60 -18.87
C SER A 29 23.05 -23.23 -19.35
N GLN A 30 22.25 -22.18 -19.19
CA GLN A 30 22.76 -20.82 -19.13
C GLN A 30 22.10 -20.12 -17.95
N GLY A 31 22.93 -19.73 -16.99
CA GLY A 31 22.55 -19.02 -15.78
C GLY A 31 21.99 -17.64 -16.09
N GLY A 32 20.78 -17.38 -15.60
CA GLY A 32 20.21 -16.04 -15.55
C GLY A 32 20.80 -15.24 -14.38
N PRO A 33 20.83 -13.90 -14.48
CA PRO A 33 21.32 -13.04 -13.42
C PRO A 33 20.45 -13.17 -12.17
N SER A 34 21.16 -13.35 -11.06
CA SER A 34 20.68 -13.60 -9.71
C SER A 34 19.57 -12.64 -9.28
N ARG A 35 18.39 -13.17 -8.97
CA ARG A 35 17.35 -12.48 -8.19
C ARG A 35 17.94 -12.11 -6.83
N GLY A 36 18.17 -10.82 -6.61
CA GLY A 36 18.63 -10.29 -5.33
C GLY A 36 17.58 -10.53 -4.24
N ILE A 37 17.78 -11.55 -3.43
CA ILE A 37 17.25 -11.58 -2.07
C ILE A 37 18.06 -10.54 -1.29
N ARG A 38 17.42 -9.51 -0.74
CA ARG A 38 18.05 -8.65 0.26
C ARG A 38 17.40 -8.88 1.62
N LEU A 39 18.19 -9.49 2.49
CA LEU A 39 18.09 -9.37 3.94
C LEU A 39 18.62 -7.97 4.29
N LEU A 40 17.86 -7.19 5.08
CA LEU A 40 18.37 -5.96 5.69
C LEU A 40 18.88 -6.33 7.09
N ASP A 41 20.11 -5.94 7.42
CA ASP A 41 20.73 -6.22 8.71
C ASP A 41 20.01 -5.48 9.87
N PRO A 42 19.85 -6.11 11.04
CA PRO A 42 19.35 -5.47 12.25
C PRO A 42 20.49 -4.76 12.99
N GLY A 43 20.41 -3.44 13.19
CA GLY A 43 21.34 -2.74 14.09
C GLY A 43 21.63 -1.26 13.84
N ASP A 44 20.99 -0.58 12.89
CA ASP A 44 21.25 0.85 12.70
C ASP A 44 20.62 1.70 13.83
N ASP A 45 21.48 2.30 14.64
CA ASP A 45 21.14 3.25 15.70
C ASP A 45 20.30 4.43 15.19
N MET A 46 19.36 4.90 16.03
CA MET A 46 18.52 6.06 15.73
C MET A 46 19.36 7.35 15.69
N ILE A 47 19.64 7.85 14.49
CA ILE A 47 20.27 9.17 14.31
C ILE A 47 19.20 10.26 14.55
N PRO A 48 19.44 11.25 15.44
CA PRO A 48 18.54 12.38 15.62
C PRO A 48 18.40 13.19 14.32
N MET A 49 17.16 13.60 14.02
CA MET A 49 16.80 14.36 12.83
C MET A 49 17.65 15.64 12.69
N ALA A 50 18.32 15.79 11.55
CA ALA A 50 18.62 17.12 11.05
C ALA A 50 17.29 17.79 10.63
N PRO A 51 17.14 19.11 10.82
CA PRO A 51 15.96 19.82 10.33
C PRO A 51 15.78 19.58 8.83
N PHE A 52 14.54 19.31 8.45
CA PHE A 52 14.12 19.07 7.08
C PHE A 52 14.66 20.19 6.16
N ARG A 53 15.43 19.80 5.16
CA ARG A 53 15.89 20.74 4.13
C ARG A 53 14.72 20.97 3.19
N GLU A 54 14.20 22.19 3.14
CA GLU A 54 13.06 22.55 2.28
C GLU A 54 13.29 22.04 0.85
N PRO A 55 12.40 21.20 0.31
CA PRO A 55 12.47 20.78 -1.07
C PRO A 55 12.27 22.01 -1.96
N LYS A 56 13.04 22.07 -3.07
CA LYS A 56 12.83 23.09 -4.10
C LYS A 56 11.39 22.98 -4.58
N THR A 57 10.65 24.07 -4.40
CA THR A 57 9.23 24.22 -4.71
C THR A 57 8.95 23.82 -6.15
N GLY A 58 8.22 22.72 -6.35
CA GLY A 58 7.48 22.51 -7.59
C GLY A 58 6.41 23.61 -7.70
N SER A 59 5.96 23.95 -8.90
CA SER A 59 5.00 25.05 -9.13
C SER A 59 3.58 24.78 -8.59
N GLY A 60 3.40 23.84 -7.66
CA GLY A 60 2.14 23.52 -7.01
C GLY A 60 1.85 24.53 -5.90
N ASN A 61 1.12 25.59 -6.23
CA ASN A 61 0.61 26.57 -5.26
C ASN A 61 -0.63 26.04 -4.49
N GLU A 62 -0.86 24.73 -4.52
CA GLU A 62 -2.06 24.09 -3.99
C GLU A 62 -1.74 23.54 -2.60
N ARG A 63 -2.24 24.22 -1.56
CA ARG A 63 -2.12 23.77 -0.18
C ARG A 63 -2.75 22.38 -0.07
N ALA A 64 -2.01 21.43 0.53
CA ALA A 64 -2.54 20.10 0.78
C ALA A 64 -3.90 20.18 1.49
N PRO A 65 -4.87 19.33 1.11
CA PRO A 65 -6.12 19.24 1.84
C PRO A 65 -5.82 18.89 3.30
N PRO A 66 -6.45 19.56 4.28
CA PRO A 66 -6.24 19.22 5.67
C PRO A 66 -6.65 17.77 5.92
N LEU A 67 -5.91 17.07 6.78
CA LEU A 67 -6.27 15.74 7.23
C LEU A 67 -7.59 15.80 8.01
N ASP A 68 -8.46 14.81 7.76
CA ASP A 68 -9.71 14.66 8.49
C ASP A 68 -9.41 14.44 9.98
N THR A 69 -10.26 15.01 10.85
CA THR A 69 -10.22 14.67 12.28
C THR A 69 -10.65 13.21 12.46
N ILE A 70 -9.87 12.43 13.20
CA ILE A 70 -10.16 11.02 13.49
C ILE A 70 -10.87 10.88 14.84
N ARG A 71 -11.97 10.15 14.86
CA ARG A 71 -12.75 9.85 16.07
C ARG A 71 -12.19 8.59 16.72
N VAL A 72 -11.60 8.71 17.91
CA VAL A 72 -10.87 7.63 18.57
C VAL A 72 -11.62 7.18 19.82
N ALA A 73 -11.83 5.88 19.97
CA ALA A 73 -12.34 5.29 21.20
C ALA A 73 -11.32 4.31 21.81
N VAL A 74 -11.47 4.04 23.10
CA VAL A 74 -10.72 3.02 23.83
C VAL A 74 -11.64 1.82 24.06
N ALA A 75 -11.16 0.60 23.79
CA ALA A 75 -11.96 -0.62 23.79
C ALA A 75 -12.64 -0.95 25.14
N ASP A 76 -12.04 -0.54 26.26
CA ASP A 76 -12.61 -0.70 27.60
C ASP A 76 -13.44 0.52 28.06
N GLY A 77 -13.65 1.50 27.18
CA GLY A 77 -14.36 2.75 27.46
C GLY A 77 -13.57 3.78 28.28
N SER A 78 -12.34 3.46 28.70
CA SER A 78 -11.53 4.30 29.60
C SER A 78 -10.80 5.40 28.82
N THR A 79 -11.50 6.49 28.50
CA THR A 79 -10.96 7.61 27.72
C THR A 79 -9.76 8.31 28.38
N ASN A 80 -9.62 8.20 29.71
CA ASN A 80 -8.46 8.67 30.46
C ASN A 80 -7.15 7.99 30.06
N ARG A 81 -7.19 6.81 29.40
CA ARG A 81 -5.98 6.18 28.84
C ARG A 81 -5.35 6.99 27.72
N LEU A 82 -6.10 7.91 27.12
CA LEU A 82 -5.61 8.85 26.11
C LEU A 82 -5.24 10.21 26.72
N ALA A 83 -5.29 10.37 28.04
CA ALA A 83 -4.88 11.60 28.69
C ALA A 83 -3.39 11.88 28.42
N GLY A 84 -3.10 13.05 27.85
CA GLY A 84 -1.73 13.45 27.49
C GLY A 84 -1.24 12.92 26.14
N VAL A 85 -2.04 12.13 25.41
CA VAL A 85 -1.74 11.80 24.01
C VAL A 85 -1.97 13.05 23.18
N LEU A 86 -0.90 13.59 22.60
CA LEU A 86 -0.96 14.76 21.74
C LEU A 86 -1.08 14.36 20.27
N PRO A 87 -1.88 15.08 19.46
CA PRO A 87 -1.93 14.85 18.03
C PRO A 87 -0.56 15.14 17.39
N ARG A 88 -0.28 14.44 16.29
CA ARG A 88 0.81 14.76 15.37
C ARG A 88 0.28 15.70 14.28
N VAL A 89 0.15 15.21 13.05
CA VAL A 89 -0.34 16.02 11.93
C VAL A 89 -1.87 16.00 11.90
N ALA A 90 -2.48 14.81 11.99
CA ALA A 90 -3.92 14.65 12.06
C ALA A 90 -4.43 14.99 13.46
N ARG A 91 -5.54 15.72 13.49
CA ARG A 91 -6.30 15.94 14.73
C ARG A 91 -7.10 14.70 15.07
N PHE A 92 -7.37 14.50 16.35
CA PHE A 92 -8.32 13.49 16.79
C PHE A 92 -9.19 14.00 17.92
N GLU A 93 -10.36 13.40 18.04
CA GLU A 93 -11.26 13.57 19.18
C GLU A 93 -11.49 12.23 19.86
N THR A 94 -11.55 12.23 21.20
CA THR A 94 -11.88 11.03 21.94
C THR A 94 -13.40 10.91 22.06
N VAL A 95 -13.95 9.78 21.63
CA VAL A 95 -15.39 9.50 21.63
C VAL A 95 -15.71 8.21 22.37
N ALA A 96 -16.97 8.03 22.76
CA ALA A 96 -17.46 6.76 23.29
C ALA A 96 -17.51 5.69 22.19
N LEU A 97 -17.38 4.41 22.56
CA LEU A 97 -17.49 3.28 21.61
C LEU A 97 -18.82 3.25 20.85
N ALA A 98 -19.92 3.63 21.52
CA ALA A 98 -21.25 3.68 20.90
C ALA A 98 -21.42 4.87 19.92
N ALA A 99 -20.45 5.79 19.87
CA ALA A 99 -20.53 6.98 19.05
C ALA A 99 -19.95 6.77 17.64
N ASP A 100 -19.78 5.53 17.17
CA ASP A 100 -19.20 5.21 15.85
C ASP A 100 -17.79 5.77 15.66
N PRO A 101 -16.79 5.28 16.44
CA PRO A 101 -15.41 5.71 16.30
C PRO A 101 -14.79 5.24 14.97
N ASP A 102 -13.93 6.07 14.42
CA ASP A 102 -13.10 5.74 13.25
C ASP A 102 -12.00 4.74 13.59
N LEU A 103 -11.46 4.85 14.81
CA LEU A 103 -10.38 4.03 15.33
C LEU A 103 -10.68 3.61 16.77
N VAL A 104 -10.57 2.33 17.05
CA VAL A 104 -10.67 1.76 18.41
C VAL A 104 -9.30 1.24 18.82
N TRP A 105 -8.77 1.72 19.93
CA TRP A 105 -7.55 1.20 20.53
C TRP A 105 -7.85 0.33 21.74
N ASP A 106 -7.33 -0.89 21.74
CA ASP A 106 -7.37 -1.81 22.87
C ASP A 106 -5.98 -1.87 23.53
N ALA A 107 -5.90 -1.32 24.74
CA ALA A 107 -4.66 -1.29 25.51
C ALA A 107 -4.23 -2.67 26.03
N ALA A 108 -5.17 -3.61 26.21
CA ALA A 108 -4.87 -4.93 26.74
C ALA A 108 -4.24 -5.84 25.67
N SER A 109 -4.81 -5.83 24.47
CA SER A 109 -4.26 -6.55 23.32
C SER A 109 -3.20 -5.77 22.55
N ARG A 110 -3.03 -4.47 22.84
CA ARG A 110 -2.17 -3.52 22.10
C ARG A 110 -2.50 -3.46 20.61
N THR A 111 -3.79 -3.50 20.27
CA THR A 111 -4.25 -3.43 18.88
C THR A 111 -5.03 -2.16 18.60
N ALA A 112 -4.84 -1.60 17.40
CA ALA A 112 -5.67 -0.53 16.89
C ALA A 112 -6.52 -1.05 15.72
N THR A 113 -7.82 -0.81 15.76
CA THR A 113 -8.83 -1.44 14.90
C THR A 113 -9.73 -0.39 14.26
N THR A 114 -10.04 -0.58 12.98
CA THR A 114 -11.08 0.17 12.24
C THR A 114 -12.24 -0.78 11.92
N GLY A 115 -13.32 -0.26 11.32
CA GLY A 115 -14.43 -1.11 10.85
C GLY A 115 -14.02 -2.25 9.92
N ASP A 116 -12.89 -2.11 9.22
CA ASP A 116 -12.39 -3.11 8.27
C ASP A 116 -11.48 -4.17 8.92
N GLY A 117 -11.03 -3.96 10.17
CA GLY A 117 -10.17 -4.88 10.90
C GLY A 117 -9.01 -4.21 11.66
N ILE A 118 -8.07 -5.03 12.13
CA ILE A 118 -6.90 -4.58 12.90
C ILE A 118 -5.93 -3.84 11.96
N VAL A 119 -5.81 -2.54 12.17
CA VAL A 119 -4.89 -1.68 11.41
C VAL A 119 -3.47 -1.82 11.90
N ALA A 120 -3.26 -2.03 13.20
CA ALA A 120 -1.92 -2.16 13.76
C ALA A 120 -1.90 -3.06 15.00
N TYR A 121 -0.83 -3.85 15.11
CA TYR A 121 -0.48 -4.64 16.29
C TYR A 121 0.63 -3.96 17.10
N ASP A 122 0.78 -4.37 18.35
CA ASP A 122 1.84 -3.94 19.28
C ASP A 122 1.90 -2.42 19.57
N ILE A 123 0.74 -1.74 19.52
CA ILE A 123 0.62 -0.28 19.69
C ILE A 123 0.40 0.10 21.16
N ASP A 124 1.33 0.89 21.71
CA ASP A 124 1.14 1.58 22.99
C ASP A 124 0.50 2.97 22.79
N ALA A 125 0.03 3.60 23.88
CA ALA A 125 -0.63 4.91 23.82
C ALA A 125 0.24 6.00 23.14
N ALA A 126 1.57 5.92 23.32
CA ALA A 126 2.52 6.85 22.73
C ALA A 126 2.67 6.69 21.20
N ASP A 127 2.33 5.51 20.67
CA ASP A 127 2.39 5.20 19.24
C ASP A 127 1.11 5.60 18.50
N LEU A 128 0.00 5.72 19.25
CA LEU A 128 -1.34 5.96 18.70
C LEU A 128 -1.41 7.19 17.77
N PRO A 129 -0.74 8.33 18.03
CA PRO A 129 -0.76 9.45 17.09
C PRO A 129 -0.28 9.10 15.68
N ALA A 130 0.67 8.17 15.52
CA ALA A 130 1.13 7.75 14.20
C ALA A 130 0.10 6.86 13.47
N VAL A 131 -0.62 6.01 14.22
CA VAL A 131 -1.73 5.21 13.69
C VAL A 131 -2.89 6.13 13.26
N ILE A 132 -3.17 7.18 14.05
CA ILE A 132 -4.17 8.20 13.73
C ILE A 132 -3.82 8.91 12.42
N ASP A 133 -2.58 9.39 12.28
CA ASP A 133 -2.09 10.00 11.04
C ASP A 133 -2.27 9.05 9.85
N ARG A 134 -1.93 7.76 10.03
CA ARG A 134 -2.10 6.73 9.00
C ARG A 134 -3.55 6.53 8.57
N VAL A 135 -4.51 6.55 9.49
CA VAL A 135 -5.94 6.42 9.14
C VAL A 135 -6.41 7.65 8.36
N ALA A 136 -6.03 8.85 8.80
CA ALA A 136 -6.39 10.10 8.13
C ALA A 136 -5.79 10.18 6.71
N VAL A 137 -4.51 9.81 6.56
CA VAL A 137 -3.82 9.82 5.28
C VAL A 137 -4.42 8.81 4.30
N ALA A 138 -4.82 7.62 4.77
CA ALA A 138 -5.50 6.65 3.92
C ALA A 138 -6.82 7.19 3.37
N ARG A 139 -7.62 7.89 4.18
CA ARG A 139 -8.85 8.57 3.72
C ARG A 139 -8.55 9.62 2.67
N GLY A 140 -7.54 10.46 2.90
CA GLY A 140 -7.12 11.49 1.95
C GLY A 140 -6.63 10.91 0.62
N LEU A 141 -5.79 9.87 0.66
CA LEU A 141 -5.30 9.18 -0.53
C LEU A 141 -6.43 8.50 -1.31
N CYS A 142 -7.39 7.86 -0.64
CA CYS A 142 -8.58 7.31 -1.29
C CYS A 142 -9.42 8.38 -1.99
N LYS A 143 -9.61 9.56 -1.37
CA LYS A 143 -10.29 10.70 -2.00
C LYS A 143 -9.55 11.17 -3.27
N ILE A 144 -8.23 11.29 -3.21
CA ILE A 144 -7.40 11.66 -4.38
C ILE A 144 -7.52 10.59 -5.48
N ALA A 145 -7.36 9.31 -5.13
CA ALA A 145 -7.45 8.18 -6.05
C ALA A 145 -8.82 8.07 -6.75
N ALA A 146 -9.90 8.42 -6.06
CA ALA A 146 -11.24 8.47 -6.67
C ALA A 146 -11.34 9.52 -7.79
N SER A 147 -10.61 10.63 -7.69
CA SER A 147 -10.62 11.72 -8.68
C SER A 147 -9.66 11.49 -9.86
N LYS A 148 -8.50 10.88 -9.60
CA LYS A 148 -7.43 10.63 -10.57
C LYS A 148 -6.96 9.17 -10.45
N PRO A 149 -7.74 8.18 -10.90
CA PRO A 149 -7.47 6.78 -10.61
C PRO A 149 -6.25 6.25 -11.36
N GLN A 150 -5.38 5.54 -10.63
CA GLN A 150 -4.36 4.64 -11.15
C GLN A 150 -4.76 3.21 -10.79
N PRO A 151 -5.11 2.35 -11.76
CA PRO A 151 -5.45 0.96 -11.49
C PRO A 151 -4.31 0.21 -10.79
N ILE A 152 -4.61 -0.32 -9.60
CA ILE A 152 -3.74 -1.16 -8.78
C ILE A 152 -4.56 -2.29 -8.19
N LYS A 153 -3.96 -3.48 -8.08
CA LYS A 153 -4.56 -4.62 -7.39
C LYS A 153 -3.49 -5.47 -6.75
N ALA A 154 -3.85 -6.17 -5.68
CA ALA A 154 -3.07 -7.28 -5.16
C ALA A 154 -3.73 -8.57 -5.68
N PRO A 155 -3.11 -9.33 -6.62
CA PRO A 155 -3.66 -10.58 -7.11
C PRO A 155 -3.59 -11.64 -6.00
N THR A 156 -4.58 -11.65 -5.12
CA THR A 156 -5.06 -12.77 -4.28
C THR A 156 -6.06 -12.15 -3.30
N GLY A 157 -7.35 -12.45 -3.48
CA GLY A 157 -8.43 -11.82 -2.70
C GLY A 157 -8.21 -11.91 -1.19
N THR A 158 -8.46 -10.80 -0.49
CA THR A 158 -8.94 -10.66 0.91
C THR A 158 -8.50 -11.70 1.95
N LYS A 159 -7.33 -12.32 1.80
CA LYS A 159 -6.76 -13.22 2.80
C LYS A 159 -5.72 -12.46 3.59
N LEU A 160 -5.96 -12.40 4.91
CA LEU A 160 -4.96 -12.07 5.91
C LEU A 160 -3.68 -12.86 5.64
N LYS A 161 -2.58 -12.14 5.44
CA LYS A 161 -1.26 -12.69 5.13
C LYS A 161 -0.49 -12.99 6.40
N ARG A 162 0.27 -14.07 6.38
CA ARG A 162 1.17 -14.43 7.49
C ARG A 162 2.58 -13.93 7.25
N LYS A 163 3.33 -13.77 8.33
CA LYS A 163 4.76 -13.45 8.29
C LYS A 163 5.49 -14.33 7.27
N GLY A 164 6.26 -13.68 6.39
CA GLY A 164 7.06 -14.35 5.38
C GLY A 164 6.34 -14.68 4.07
N GLU A 165 5.01 -14.59 4.02
CA GLU A 165 4.25 -14.79 2.77
C GLU A 165 4.56 -13.69 1.75
N ARG A 166 4.64 -14.08 0.48
CA ARG A 166 4.86 -13.14 -0.62
C ARG A 166 3.52 -12.62 -1.13
N VAL A 167 3.46 -11.31 -1.34
CA VAL A 167 2.35 -10.64 -2.00
C VAL A 167 2.86 -10.03 -3.28
N GLU A 168 2.09 -10.20 -4.35
CA GLU A 168 2.31 -9.50 -5.61
C GLU A 168 1.32 -8.34 -5.71
N ILE A 169 1.81 -7.22 -6.23
CA ILE A 169 1.04 -6.03 -6.56
C ILE A 169 1.14 -5.84 -8.06
N GLU A 170 0.02 -5.62 -8.71
CA GLU A 170 -0.08 -5.33 -10.14
C GLU A 170 -0.63 -3.92 -10.33
N VAL A 171 0.12 -3.07 -11.02
CA VAL A 171 -0.29 -1.73 -11.44
C VAL A 171 -0.44 -1.76 -12.96
N THR A 172 -1.62 -1.42 -13.47
CA THR A 172 -1.92 -1.48 -14.93
C THR A 172 -2.16 -0.08 -15.49
N ASP A 173 -2.09 0.09 -16.80
CA ASP A 173 -2.18 1.40 -17.47
C ASP A 173 -1.03 2.34 -17.07
N VAL A 174 0.20 1.80 -17.07
CA VAL A 174 1.43 2.51 -16.69
C VAL A 174 2.46 2.58 -17.82
N ALA A 175 2.12 2.16 -19.04
CA ALA A 175 3.05 2.21 -20.17
C ALA A 175 3.49 3.65 -20.46
N ARG A 176 4.80 3.84 -20.54
CA ARG A 176 5.50 5.12 -20.76
C ARG A 176 5.15 6.19 -19.71
N ARG A 177 4.81 5.76 -18.49
CA ARG A 177 4.58 6.65 -17.35
C ARG A 177 5.66 6.44 -16.32
N ALA A 178 6.05 7.52 -15.65
CA ALA A 178 6.81 7.42 -14.43
C ALA A 178 5.95 6.75 -13.36
N LEU A 179 6.57 5.93 -12.50
CA LEU A 179 5.86 5.22 -11.44
C LEU A 179 6.64 5.31 -10.13
N ILE A 180 5.93 5.61 -9.06
CA ILE A 180 6.39 5.50 -7.67
C ILE A 180 5.46 4.52 -6.97
N LEU A 181 6.05 3.59 -6.21
CA LEU A 181 5.33 2.80 -5.21
C LEU A 181 5.92 3.03 -3.83
N PHE A 182 5.05 3.13 -2.84
CA PHE A 182 5.41 3.12 -1.44
C PHE A 182 4.33 2.42 -0.62
N ASP A 183 4.72 2.01 0.57
CA ASP A 183 3.83 1.46 1.59
C ASP A 183 3.68 2.46 2.74
N ILE A 184 2.51 2.47 3.36
CA ILE A 184 2.32 3.01 4.69
C ILE A 184 1.77 1.91 5.59
N ALA A 185 2.63 1.40 6.45
CA ALA A 185 2.30 0.32 7.35
C ALA A 185 1.27 0.76 8.40
N GLY A 186 0.70 -0.24 9.09
CA GLY A 186 -0.34 -0.03 10.11
C GLY A 186 0.02 0.99 11.20
N ASP A 187 1.27 1.02 11.63
CA ASP A 187 1.78 1.92 12.67
C ASP A 187 2.17 3.32 12.15
N GLY A 188 1.89 3.60 10.88
CA GLY A 188 2.23 4.86 10.22
C GLY A 188 3.64 4.95 9.66
N THR A 189 4.42 3.86 9.70
CA THR A 189 5.73 3.80 9.04
C THR A 189 5.58 3.91 7.53
N VAL A 190 6.25 4.87 6.91
CA VAL A 190 6.32 5.00 5.45
C VAL A 190 7.48 4.16 4.94
N GLN A 191 7.31 3.45 3.83
CA GLN A 191 8.40 2.74 3.16
C GLN A 191 8.37 2.99 1.64
N ALA A 192 9.40 3.65 1.12
CA ALA A 192 9.61 3.73 -0.33
C ALA A 192 9.91 2.33 -0.91
N LEU A 193 9.14 1.90 -1.92
CA LEU A 193 9.25 0.58 -2.53
C LEU A 193 9.85 0.62 -3.95
N TYR A 194 9.46 1.62 -4.75
CA TYR A 194 9.91 1.81 -6.12
C TYR A 194 9.84 3.29 -6.51
N PRO A 195 10.77 3.82 -7.32
CA PRO A 195 11.99 3.18 -7.78
C PRO A 195 13.08 3.16 -6.69
N PHE A 196 13.93 2.13 -6.67
CA PHE A 196 15.06 2.01 -5.76
C PHE A 196 16.39 1.86 -6.52
N GLY A 197 17.35 2.74 -6.25
CA GLY A 197 18.67 2.69 -6.89
C GLY A 197 18.59 2.89 -8.40
N ALA A 198 19.03 1.87 -9.15
CA ALA A 198 19.14 1.88 -10.61
C ALA A 198 17.84 1.47 -11.32
N ASP A 199 16.73 1.29 -10.60
CA ASP A 199 15.43 1.03 -11.19
C ASP A 199 15.05 2.10 -12.23
N GLU A 200 14.43 1.67 -13.33
CA GLU A 200 13.86 2.57 -14.32
C GLU A 200 12.76 3.40 -13.66
N ARG A 201 12.75 4.72 -13.87
CA ARG A 201 11.66 5.57 -13.35
C ARG A 201 10.42 5.51 -14.22
N VAL A 202 10.58 5.25 -15.52
CA VAL A 202 9.51 5.18 -16.52
C VAL A 202 9.28 3.73 -16.90
N VAL A 203 8.08 3.23 -16.61
CA VAL A 203 7.69 1.86 -16.94
C VAL A 203 7.37 1.78 -18.42
N GLN A 204 8.01 0.87 -19.16
CA GLN A 204 7.74 0.70 -20.60
C GLN A 204 6.51 -0.18 -20.88
N ALA A 205 6.28 -1.17 -20.02
CA ALA A 205 5.18 -2.13 -20.16
C ALA A 205 3.82 -1.54 -19.70
N PRO A 206 2.68 -2.02 -20.23
CA PRO A 206 1.35 -1.59 -19.76
C PRO A 206 1.04 -2.03 -18.33
N THR A 207 1.79 -3.00 -17.81
CA THR A 207 1.62 -3.57 -16.47
C THR A 207 2.96 -3.63 -15.76
N PHE A 208 2.98 -3.13 -14.53
CA PHE A 208 4.09 -3.26 -13.59
C PHE A 208 3.71 -4.24 -12.48
N ARG A 209 4.66 -5.10 -12.08
CA ARG A 209 4.47 -6.07 -11.00
C ARG A 209 5.54 -5.91 -9.94
N PHE A 210 5.12 -5.86 -8.68
CA PHE A 210 6.01 -5.74 -7.53
C PHE A 210 5.73 -6.87 -6.56
N SER A 211 6.78 -7.56 -6.09
CA SER A 211 6.65 -8.60 -5.07
C SER A 211 7.27 -8.13 -3.77
N LEU A 212 6.46 -8.07 -2.72
CA LEU A 212 6.93 -7.83 -1.36
C LEU A 212 6.75 -9.08 -0.50
N GLN A 213 7.48 -9.12 0.62
CA GLN A 213 7.34 -10.14 1.64
C GLN A 213 6.68 -9.51 2.87
N THR A 214 5.65 -10.19 3.38
CA THR A 214 4.93 -9.78 4.60
C THR A 214 5.88 -9.84 5.80
N ARG A 215 6.04 -8.71 6.49
CA ARG A 215 6.92 -8.58 7.65
C ARG A 215 6.33 -7.56 8.63
N ALA A 216 6.89 -7.51 9.83
CA ALA A 216 6.51 -6.48 10.79
C ALA A 216 6.84 -5.07 10.27
N PRO A 217 6.10 -4.03 10.70
CA PRO A 217 4.92 -4.10 11.59
C PRO A 217 3.72 -4.75 10.89
N PHE A 218 2.91 -5.51 11.65
CA PHE A 218 1.73 -6.21 11.11
C PHE A 218 0.47 -5.34 11.23
N GLY A 219 -0.56 -5.68 10.47
CA GLY A 219 -1.85 -4.99 10.47
C GLY A 219 -2.34 -4.71 9.06
N ALA A 220 -2.77 -3.48 8.80
CA ALA A 220 -3.23 -3.03 7.49
C ALA A 220 -2.20 -2.11 6.83
N ASP A 221 -1.47 -2.66 5.88
CA ASP A 221 -0.52 -1.92 5.04
C ASP A 221 -1.29 -1.25 3.88
N LEU A 222 -0.95 0.00 3.57
CA LEU A 222 -1.52 0.71 2.42
C LEU A 222 -0.45 0.84 1.34
N ILE A 223 -0.57 0.03 0.29
CA ILE A 223 0.28 0.18 -0.89
C ILE A 223 -0.30 1.25 -1.78
N VAL A 224 0.52 2.25 -2.07
CA VAL A 224 0.16 3.40 -2.90
C VAL A 224 1.01 3.39 -4.17
N ALA A 225 0.35 3.52 -5.31
CA ALA A 225 0.99 3.77 -6.59
C ALA A 225 0.65 5.17 -7.08
N ILE A 226 1.68 5.91 -7.50
CA ILE A 226 1.54 7.22 -8.14
C ILE A 226 2.19 7.14 -9.52
N SER A 227 1.47 7.52 -10.57
CA SER A 227 2.02 7.57 -11.93
C SER A 227 1.83 8.91 -12.60
N ALA A 228 2.80 9.34 -13.41
CA ALA A 228 2.79 10.61 -14.13
C ALA A 228 3.44 10.48 -15.51
N ALA A 229 3.25 11.45 -16.41
CA ALA A 229 3.89 11.47 -17.72
C ALA A 229 5.42 11.68 -17.62
N ALA A 230 5.87 12.45 -16.63
CA ALA A 230 7.28 12.74 -16.40
C ALA A 230 7.76 12.11 -15.06
N PRO A 231 9.07 11.83 -14.93
CA PRO A 231 9.68 11.50 -13.64
C PRO A 231 9.30 12.48 -12.52
N MET A 232 9.20 11.96 -11.30
CA MET A 232 8.74 12.69 -10.12
C MET A 232 9.85 12.75 -9.07
N GLU A 233 11.02 13.32 -9.42
CA GLU A 233 12.22 13.24 -8.57
C GLU A 233 12.04 13.88 -7.19
N ALA A 234 11.32 14.99 -7.10
CA ALA A 234 11.05 15.66 -5.83
C ALA A 234 10.20 14.78 -4.89
N LEU A 235 9.17 14.14 -5.43
CA LEU A 235 8.32 13.20 -4.69
C LEU A 235 9.10 11.94 -4.29
N GLU A 236 9.93 11.39 -5.18
CA GLU A 236 10.82 10.26 -4.90
C GLU A 236 11.76 10.59 -3.72
N GLN A 237 12.41 11.75 -3.75
CA GLN A 237 13.33 12.19 -2.71
C GLN A 237 12.62 12.44 -1.38
N GLY A 238 11.47 13.11 -1.40
CA GLY A 238 10.66 13.34 -0.20
C GLY A 238 10.21 12.04 0.44
N LEU A 239 9.70 11.08 -0.35
CA LEU A 239 9.28 9.77 0.17
C LEU A 239 10.45 8.99 0.75
N ARG A 240 11.65 9.11 0.17
CA ARG A 240 12.86 8.52 0.74
C ARG A 240 13.25 9.14 2.07
N ALA A 241 13.09 10.46 2.23
CA ALA A 241 13.35 11.14 3.49
C ALA A 241 12.34 10.75 4.58
N LEU A 242 11.09 10.47 4.21
CA LEU A 242 10.05 9.97 5.12
C LEU A 242 10.18 8.47 5.41
N SER A 243 10.86 7.72 4.54
CA SER A 243 10.98 6.26 4.60
C SER A 243 11.62 5.79 5.92
N ARG A 244 11.09 4.71 6.49
CA ARG A 244 11.46 4.10 7.78
C ARG A 244 11.05 4.89 9.02
N TYR A 245 10.38 6.03 8.85
CA TYR A 245 9.84 6.81 9.97
C TYR A 245 8.32 6.68 10.03
N ARG A 246 7.77 6.81 11.25
CA ARG A 246 6.34 6.92 11.51
C ARG A 246 5.83 8.32 11.14
N SER A 247 5.87 8.63 9.85
CA SER A 247 5.72 9.98 9.28
C SER A 247 4.59 10.05 8.25
N SER A 248 3.65 9.10 8.30
CA SER A 248 2.51 9.01 7.37
C SER A 248 1.77 10.35 7.20
N GLY A 249 1.61 11.11 8.29
CA GLY A 249 0.93 12.42 8.30
C GLY A 249 1.49 13.43 7.29
N GLU A 250 2.78 13.34 6.95
CA GLU A 250 3.44 14.27 6.02
C GLU A 250 3.25 13.90 4.54
N VAL A 251 2.75 12.70 4.25
CA VAL A 251 2.67 12.18 2.88
C VAL A 251 1.76 13.03 2.00
N LEU A 252 0.61 13.50 2.51
CA LEU A 252 -0.30 14.33 1.71
C LEU A 252 0.28 15.72 1.44
N ASN A 253 1.02 16.30 2.40
CA ASN A 253 1.73 17.56 2.20
C ASN A 253 2.76 17.42 1.07
N LEU A 254 3.59 16.39 1.17
CA LEU A 254 4.59 16.08 0.15
C LEU A 254 3.94 15.88 -1.23
N ILE A 255 2.84 15.14 -1.31
CA ILE A 255 2.12 14.92 -2.57
C ILE A 255 1.59 16.24 -3.13
N ALA A 256 0.96 17.09 -2.32
CA ALA A 256 0.41 18.36 -2.79
C ALA A 256 1.50 19.31 -3.33
N GLU A 257 2.67 19.31 -2.69
CA GLU A 257 3.79 20.18 -3.07
C GLU A 257 4.56 19.69 -4.30
N THR A 258 4.60 18.37 -4.54
CA THR A 258 5.55 17.76 -5.48
C THR A 258 4.92 16.93 -6.59
N ALA A 259 3.67 16.47 -6.43
CA ALA A 259 3.04 15.66 -7.46
C ALA A 259 2.64 16.53 -8.67
N PRO A 260 2.93 16.08 -9.90
CA PRO A 260 2.53 16.81 -11.09
C PRO A 260 1.00 16.77 -11.27
N THR A 261 0.46 17.73 -12.03
CA THR A 261 -0.99 17.88 -12.22
C THR A 261 -1.65 16.66 -12.88
N ASP A 262 -0.90 15.94 -13.73
CA ASP A 262 -1.34 14.73 -14.44
C ASP A 262 -1.11 13.42 -13.63
N ALA A 263 -0.69 13.54 -12.36
CA ALA A 263 -0.50 12.40 -11.48
C ALA A 263 -1.80 11.62 -11.28
N ARG A 264 -1.70 10.30 -11.34
CA ARG A 264 -2.78 9.35 -11.03
C ARG A 264 -2.39 8.54 -9.79
N PHE A 265 -3.38 8.17 -8.99
CA PHE A 265 -3.21 7.58 -7.67
C PHE A 265 -4.01 6.30 -7.53
N GLY A 266 -3.37 5.27 -6.99
CA GLY A 266 -3.95 3.97 -6.76
C GLY A 266 -3.60 3.53 -5.35
N CYS A 267 -4.56 2.94 -4.65
CA CYS A 267 -4.38 2.43 -3.30
C CYS A 267 -4.89 1.00 -3.20
N VAL A 268 -4.17 0.13 -2.49
CA VAL A 268 -4.66 -1.19 -2.10
C VAL A 268 -4.23 -1.50 -0.67
N ALA A 269 -5.17 -1.97 0.15
CA ALA A 269 -4.89 -2.42 1.50
C ALA A 269 -4.43 -3.89 1.49
N LEU A 270 -3.35 -4.18 2.21
CA LEU A 270 -2.88 -5.52 2.49
C LEU A 270 -3.01 -5.80 3.98
N TRP A 271 -3.64 -6.92 4.33
CA TRP A 271 -3.84 -7.29 5.72
C TRP A 271 -2.83 -8.37 6.11
N SER A 272 -2.15 -8.19 7.23
CA SER A 272 -1.14 -9.10 7.74
C SER A 272 -1.31 -9.36 9.24
N ALA A 273 -0.86 -10.53 9.69
CA ALA A 273 -0.81 -10.91 11.09
C ALA A 273 0.52 -11.62 11.42
N PRO A 274 0.96 -11.56 12.70
CA PRO A 274 2.09 -12.33 13.20
C PRO A 274 2.05 -13.82 12.87
#